data_AF-A0A8T4SFC5-F1
#
_entry.id   AF-A0A8T4SFC5-F1
#
_cell.length_a   1.000
_cell.length_b   1.000
_cell.length_c   1.000
_cell.angle_alpha   90.00
_cell.angle_beta   90.00
_cell.angle_gamma   90.00
#
_symmetry.space_group_name_H-M   'P 1'
#
loop_
_entity.id
_entity.type
_entity.pdbx_description
1 polymer ?
#
loop_
_entity_poly.entity_id
_entity_poly.type
_entity_poly.pdbx_seq_one_letter_code
_entity_poly.pdbx_strand_id
1 'polypeptide(L)' 'MARVNRPQTNGKVERFFLSYKTEFAIGNFNGISDYVKHYNEARPHMSLYYKIPKQIWDELIERN' A
#
# COMPACT_ATOMS: atom_id res chain seq x y z
N MET A 1 1.10 -14.45 -11.65
CA MET A 1 0.74 -13.67 -12.85
C MET A 1 -0.73 -13.27 -12.76
N ALA A 2 -1.03 -11.98 -12.69
CA ALA A 2 -2.41 -11.48 -12.66
C ALA A 2 -3.04 -11.66 -14.05
N ARG A 3 -4.18 -12.35 -14.14
CA ARG A 3 -4.89 -12.58 -15.40
C ARG A 3 -5.84 -11.42 -15.69
N VAL A 4 -5.72 -10.80 -16.86
CA VAL A 4 -6.71 -9.88 -17.43
C VAL A 4 -8.03 -10.65 -17.60
N ASN A 5 -9.18 -10.03 -17.27
CA ASN A 5 -10.54 -10.63 -17.25
C ASN A 5 -10.94 -11.47 -16.02
N ARG A 6 -10.34 -11.26 -14.85
CA ARG A 6 -11.03 -11.53 -13.58
C ARG A 6 -11.31 -10.21 -12.84
N PRO A 7 -12.54 -9.96 -12.35
CA PRO A 7 -12.90 -8.73 -11.60
C PRO A 7 -12.12 -8.53 -10.29
N GLN A 8 -11.19 -9.42 -9.96
CA GLN A 8 -10.39 -9.40 -8.74
C GLN A 8 -9.23 -8.39 -8.76
N THR A 9 -8.87 -7.82 -9.93
CA THR A 9 -7.66 -6.97 -10.07
C THR A 9 -7.98 -5.48 -9.99
N ASN A 10 -9.10 -5.03 -10.57
CA ASN A 10 -9.51 -3.63 -10.52
C ASN A 10 -9.75 -3.17 -9.07
N GLY A 11 -10.37 -4.01 -8.24
CA GLY A 11 -10.65 -3.68 -6.84
C GLY A 11 -9.40 -3.38 -6.00
N LYS A 12 -8.22 -3.91 -6.36
CA LYS A 12 -6.96 -3.58 -5.66
C LYS A 12 -6.45 -2.20 -6.05
N VAL A 13 -6.49 -1.88 -7.34
CA VAL A 13 -6.09 -0.57 -7.86
C VAL A 13 -7.05 0.50 -7.37
N GLU A 14 -8.36 0.24 -7.42
CA GLU A 14 -9.40 1.10 -6.89
C GLU A 14 -9.21 1.34 -5.38
N ARG A 15 -8.97 0.28 -4.60
CA ARG A 15 -8.71 0.40 -3.16
C ARG A 15 -7.44 1.20 -2.87
N PHE A 16 -6.38 1.01 -3.65
CA PHE A 16 -5.14 1.78 -3.53
C PHE A 16 -5.40 3.28 -3.74
N PHE A 17 -6.08 3.65 -4.83
CA PHE A 17 -6.39 5.06 -5.10
C PHE A 17 -7.43 5.65 -4.15
N LEU A 18 -8.34 4.84 -3.60
CA LEU A 18 -9.25 5.28 -2.54
C LEU A 18 -8.47 5.67 -1.29
N SER A 19 -7.52 4.82 -0.84
CA SER A 19 -6.66 5.15 0.31
C SER A 19 -5.82 6.40 0.07
N TYR A 20 -5.26 6.57 -1.13
CA TYR A 20 -4.58 7.82 -1.52
C TYR A 20 -5.48 9.04 -1.32
N LYS A 21 -6.70 9.03 -1.88
CA LYS A 21 -7.60 10.19 -1.79
C LYS A 21 -8.00 10.52 -0.35
N THR A 22 -8.30 9.50 0.44
CA THR A 22 -8.70 9.67 1.85
C THR A 22 -7.58 10.28 2.68
N GLU A 23 -6.36 9.80 2.56
CA GLU A 23 -5.23 10.26 3.36
C GLU A 23 -4.65 11.59 2.85
N PHE A 24 -4.73 11.84 1.54
CA PHE A 24 -4.41 13.15 0.96
C PHE A 24 -5.33 14.25 1.53
N ALA A 25 -6.62 13.96 1.66
CA ALA A 25 -7.59 14.90 2.23
C ALA A 25 -7.33 15.26 3.71
N ILE A 26 -6.57 14.41 4.44
CA ILE A 26 -6.19 14.63 5.84
C ILE A 26 -4.86 15.41 5.95
N GLY A 27 -4.12 15.56 4.85
CA GLY A 27 -2.86 16.31 4.80
C GLY A 27 -1.63 15.50 5.22
N ASN A 28 -1.68 14.16 5.15
CA ASN A 28 -0.56 13.30 5.54
C ASN A 28 0.64 13.33 4.57
N PHE A 29 0.47 13.84 3.34
CA PHE A 29 1.50 13.90 2.30
C PHE A 29 1.09 14.89 1.18
N ASN A 30 2.03 15.29 0.32
CA ASN A 30 1.82 16.37 -0.68
C ASN A 30 1.56 15.89 -2.11
N GLY A 31 1.67 14.59 -2.38
CA GLY A 31 1.41 14.03 -3.71
C GLY A 31 1.67 12.53 -3.80
N ILE A 32 1.56 11.98 -5.01
CA ILE A 32 1.64 10.52 -5.23
C ILE A 32 3.00 9.92 -4.84
N SER A 33 4.11 10.64 -5.06
CA SER A 33 5.44 10.17 -4.67
C SER A 33 5.57 10.05 -3.15
N ASP A 34 5.14 11.09 -2.44
CA ASP A 34 5.11 11.10 -0.97
C ASP A 34 4.15 10.05 -0.43
N TYR A 35 3.01 9.84 -1.09
CA TYR A 35 2.07 8.77 -0.72
C TYR A 35 2.70 7.39 -0.82
N VAL A 36 3.41 7.08 -1.92
CA VAL A 36 4.05 5.77 -2.09
C VAL A 36 5.07 5.53 -0.97
N LYS A 37 5.83 6.56 -0.58
CA LYS A 37 6.72 6.47 0.59
C LYS A 37 5.93 6.27 1.88
N HIS A 38 4.93 7.11 2.15
CA HIS A 38 4.08 7.01 3.34
C HIS A 38 3.45 5.62 3.47
N TYR A 39 2.83 5.12 2.41
CA TYR A 39 2.13 3.84 2.37
C TYR A 39 3.04 2.64 2.67
N ASN A 40 4.27 2.67 2.15
CA ASN A 40 5.22 1.57 2.27
C ASN A 40 6.11 1.66 3.52
N GLU A 41 6.41 2.88 3.98
CA GLU A 41 7.46 3.11 4.98
C GLU A 41 6.94 3.70 6.31
N ALA A 42 5.72 4.23 6.36
CA ALA A 42 5.19 4.90 7.56
C ALA A 42 3.80 4.40 7.99
N ARG A 43 2.97 3.93 7.06
CA ARG A 43 1.58 3.54 7.30
C ARG A 43 1.49 2.10 7.83
N PRO A 44 1.04 1.87 9.07
CA PRO A 44 0.79 0.52 9.57
C PRO A 44 -0.46 -0.08 8.91
N HIS A 45 -0.40 -1.38 8.56
CA HIS A 45 -1.54 -2.09 7.98
C HIS A 45 -2.01 -3.19 8.92
N MET A 46 -3.29 -3.19 9.28
CA MET A 46 -3.89 -4.22 10.16
C MET A 46 -3.68 -5.64 9.61
N SER A 47 -3.82 -5.82 8.29
CA SER A 47 -3.60 -7.11 7.61
C SER A 47 -2.14 -7.59 7.66
N LEU A 48 -1.21 -6.71 8.02
CA LEU A 48 0.22 -7.00 8.19
C LEU A 48 0.61 -6.99 9.68
N TYR A 49 -0.33 -7.30 10.59
CA TYR A 49 -0.09 -7.27 12.03
C TYR A 49 0.41 -5.91 12.53
N TYR A 50 -0.14 -4.83 11.98
CA TYR A 50 0.26 -3.44 12.24
C TYR A 50 1.70 -3.09 11.85
N LYS A 51 2.38 -3.94 11.07
CA LYS A 51 3.66 -3.59 10.43
C LYS A 51 3.44 -2.77 9.17
N ILE A 52 4.51 -2.12 8.72
CA ILE A 52 4.57 -1.42 7.43
C ILE A 52 5.00 -2.41 6.32
N PRO A 53 4.64 -2.17 5.05
CA PRO A 53 5.01 -3.05 3.94
C PRO A 53 6.52 -3.29 3.81
N LYS A 54 7.33 -2.26 4.08
CA LYS A 54 8.80 -2.37 4.06
C LYS A 54 9.33 -3.40 5.05
N GLN A 55 8.85 -3.41 6.28
CA GLN A 55 9.27 -4.40 7.29
C GLN A 55 8.95 -5.83 6.84
N ILE A 56 7.77 -6.05 6.27
CA ILE A 56 7.40 -7.37 5.74
C ILE A 56 8.32 -7.76 4.58
N TRP A 57 8.66 -6.82 3.71
CA TRP A 57 9.58 -7.07 2.60
C TRP A 57 10.98 -7.44 3.08
N ASP A 58 11.53 -6.69 4.04
CA ASP A 58 12.86 -6.94 4.60
C ASP A 58 12.90 -8.31 5.30
N GLU A 59 11.88 -8.65 6.10
CA GLU A 59 11.73 -9.99 6.72
C GLU A 59 11.65 -11.13 5.69
N LEU A 60 11.07 -10.89 4.51
CA LEU A 60 11.00 -11.89 3.44
C LEU A 60 12.34 -12.06 2.72
N ILE A 61 13.09 -10.98 2.55
CA ILE A 61 14.43 -11.03 1.93
C ILE A 61 15.41 -11.74 2.86
N GLU A 62 15.40 -11.48 4.17
CA GLU A 62 16.29 -12.13 5.15
C GLU A 62 16.04 -13.64 5.31
N ARG A 63 14.86 -14.13 4.91
CA ARG A 63 14.49 -15.55 4.97
C ARG A 63 14.86 -16.35 3.72
N ASN A 64 15.25 -15.69 2.63
CA ASN A 64 15.63 -16.32 1.36
C ASN A 64 17.15 -16.29 1.18
#